data_AF-A0A355AMC8-F1
#
_entry.id   AF-A0A355AMC8-F1
#
_cell.length_a   1.000
_cell.length_b   1.000
_cell.length_c   1.000
_cell.angle_alpha   90.00
_cell.angle_beta   90.00
_cell.angle_gamma   90.00
#
_symmetry.space_group_name_H-M   'P 1'
#
loop_
_entity.id
_entity.type
_entity.pdbx_description
1 polymer ?
#
loop_
_entity_poly.entity_id
_entity_poly.type
_entity_poly.pdbx_seq_one_letter_code
_entity_poly.pdbx_strand_id
1 'polypeptide(L)'
;MKNDCLDESKKNSSGFTLIELLVVIAIIGVLVGLLLPAVQQAREAARRASCVNNLKQIGVGLHNFNSSHEHFPSGVMCGGSSPPGGTAVAEMGKHGGWAWSAFILDFCDHQSLADDLQVGNSRVWHDNQQSGRSLIGFYLCPSDAAPTENKERVRWVGAGTSAGTSNYVGNAGTKPIKNTVGVPNSHCAHDDSPENKAAARDYYTGVLFSRSSITMAQITDGTSSTILVGERDYSSNQHGDHEASNWIGALGAGWHTEPFHYNWVTIFDEANSNLQINDYDATNPTNTPDCWPTSGCGNPYGVTDADSWSSQHPGGAQFVLCDGSVRFLMETISESVFADLCNRRDGDVLTEF
;
A
#
# COMPACT_ATOMS: atom_id res chain seq x y z
N MET A 1 -45.88 19.30 77.70
CA MET A 1 -45.03 19.63 76.52
C MET A 1 -44.16 18.42 76.25
N LYS A 2 -44.05 18.05 74.97
CA LYS A 2 -43.56 16.77 74.43
C LYS A 2 -42.08 16.53 74.77
N ASN A 3 -41.76 15.30 75.16
CA ASN A 3 -40.42 14.73 75.07
C ASN A 3 -40.34 13.96 73.76
N ASP A 4 -39.58 14.47 72.79
CA ASP A 4 -39.25 13.75 71.56
C ASP A 4 -38.10 12.78 71.85
N CYS A 5 -38.35 11.48 71.70
CA CYS A 5 -37.34 10.43 71.69
C CYS A 5 -36.72 10.34 70.30
N LEU A 6 -35.43 10.64 70.17
CA LEU A 6 -34.66 10.35 68.96
C LEU A 6 -34.08 8.93 69.08
N ASP A 7 -34.54 8.05 68.18
CA ASP A 7 -34.04 6.69 67.98
C ASP A 7 -32.71 6.75 67.19
N GLU A 8 -31.57 6.60 67.87
CA GLU A 8 -30.28 6.43 67.23
C GLU A 8 -30.13 5.00 66.71
N SER A 9 -30.48 4.78 65.43
CA SER A 9 -30.16 3.52 64.75
C SER A 9 -28.63 3.37 64.67
N LYS A 10 -28.08 2.42 65.43
CA LYS A 10 -26.65 2.10 65.44
C LYS A 10 -26.23 1.54 64.07
N LYS A 11 -25.59 2.37 63.25
CA LYS A 11 -25.01 1.94 61.96
C LYS A 11 -23.80 1.04 62.27
N ASN A 12 -23.96 -0.27 62.15
CA ASN A 12 -22.85 -1.22 62.15
C ASN A 12 -22.02 -0.99 60.87
N SER A 13 -20.96 -0.18 60.96
CA SER A 13 -19.93 -0.15 59.92
C SER A 13 -19.04 -1.37 60.09
N SER A 14 -19.28 -2.42 59.30
CA SER A 14 -18.33 -3.52 59.13
C SER A 14 -17.06 -2.95 58.47
N GLY A 15 -15.97 -2.84 59.24
CA GLY A 15 -14.67 -2.43 58.71
C GLY A 15 -14.07 -3.58 57.90
N PHE A 16 -13.61 -3.28 56.68
CA PHE A 16 -12.89 -4.23 55.83
C PHE A 16 -11.51 -4.50 56.42
N THR A 17 -11.09 -5.77 56.50
CA THR A 17 -9.74 -6.11 56.95
C THR A 17 -8.73 -5.87 55.83
N LEU A 18 -7.49 -5.51 56.19
CA LEU A 18 -6.40 -5.29 55.24
C LEU A 18 -6.15 -6.54 54.36
N ILE A 19 -6.38 -7.73 54.91
CA ILE A 19 -6.23 -9.01 54.20
C ILE A 19 -7.32 -9.17 53.14
N GLU A 20 -8.58 -8.88 53.45
CA GLU A 20 -9.68 -8.96 52.47
C GLU A 20 -9.45 -8.01 51.29
N LEU A 21 -8.99 -6.79 51.56
CA LEU A 21 -8.65 -5.84 50.50
C LEU A 21 -7.48 -6.37 49.64
N LEU A 22 -6.46 -6.94 50.27
CA LEU A 22 -5.28 -7.48 49.58
C LEU A 22 -5.63 -8.68 48.68
N VAL A 23 -6.52 -9.56 49.13
CA VAL A 23 -7.00 -10.70 48.32
C VAL A 23 -7.79 -10.22 47.10
N VAL A 24 -8.67 -9.23 47.27
CA VAL A 24 -9.47 -8.70 46.15
C VAL A 24 -8.58 -8.06 45.09
N ILE A 25 -7.61 -7.23 45.48
CA ILE A 25 -6.68 -6.64 44.51
C ILE A 25 -5.79 -7.70 43.85
N ALA A 26 -5.41 -8.78 44.56
CA ALA A 26 -4.65 -9.87 43.97
C ALA A 26 -5.46 -10.62 42.91
N ILE A 27 -6.73 -10.93 43.18
CA ILE A 27 -7.62 -11.58 42.22
C ILE A 27 -7.85 -10.69 41.00
N ILE A 28 -8.14 -9.39 41.20
CA ILE A 28 -8.31 -8.44 40.10
C ILE A 28 -7.02 -8.33 39.29
N GLY A 29 -5.86 -8.24 39.95
CA GLY A 29 -4.55 -8.19 39.30
C GLY A 29 -4.29 -9.41 38.42
N VAL A 30 -4.60 -10.62 38.90
CA VAL A 30 -4.49 -11.86 38.11
C VAL A 30 -5.46 -11.86 36.94
N LEU A 31 -6.73 -11.50 37.16
CA LEU A 31 -7.73 -11.45 36.10
C LEU A 31 -7.36 -10.44 35.00
N VAL A 32 -6.96 -9.22 35.37
CA VAL A 32 -6.53 -8.19 34.42
C VAL A 32 -5.24 -8.63 33.70
N GLY A 33 -4.30 -9.24 34.41
CA GLY A 33 -3.07 -9.77 33.83
C GLY A 33 -3.30 -10.84 32.76
N LEU A 34 -4.33 -11.67 32.92
CA LEU A 34 -4.72 -12.69 31.93
C LEU A 34 -5.61 -12.13 30.80
N LEU A 35 -6.47 -11.15 31.11
CA LEU A 35 -7.42 -10.60 30.15
C LEU A 35 -6.78 -9.60 29.18
N LEU A 36 -5.81 -8.80 29.61
CA LEU A 36 -5.22 -7.77 28.76
C LEU A 36 -4.53 -8.35 27.49
N PRO A 37 -3.66 -9.37 27.58
CA PRO A 37 -3.06 -9.98 26.39
C PRO A 37 -4.11 -10.59 25.46
N ALA A 38 -5.14 -11.24 26.02
CA ALA A 38 -6.20 -11.86 25.26
C ALA A 38 -7.04 -10.84 24.48
N VAL A 39 -7.39 -9.71 25.10
CA VAL A 39 -8.14 -8.63 24.44
C VAL A 39 -7.33 -8.00 23.29
N GLN A 40 -6.02 -7.81 23.46
CA GLN A 40 -5.18 -7.27 22.39
C GLN A 40 -5.07 -8.23 21.20
N GLN A 41 -4.86 -9.53 21.46
CA GLN A 41 -4.84 -10.55 20.41
C GLN A 41 -6.17 -10.60 19.65
N ALA A 42 -7.29 -10.55 20.37
CA ALA A 42 -8.62 -10.52 19.75
C ALA A 42 -8.84 -9.27 18.89
N ARG A 43 -8.41 -8.10 19.35
CA ARG A 43 -8.47 -6.85 18.57
C ARG A 43 -7.66 -6.95 17.30
N GLU A 44 -6.45 -7.48 17.38
CA GLU A 44 -5.59 -7.62 16.20
C GLU A 44 -6.12 -8.66 15.22
N ALA A 45 -6.66 -9.77 15.70
CA ALA A 45 -7.35 -10.74 14.85
C ALA A 45 -8.54 -10.10 14.10
N ALA A 46 -9.30 -9.23 14.77
CA ALA A 46 -10.40 -8.49 14.13
C ALA A 46 -9.88 -7.49 13.08
N ARG A 47 -8.81 -6.75 13.35
CA ARG A 47 -8.20 -5.83 12.38
C ARG A 47 -7.66 -6.56 11.16
N ARG A 48 -6.98 -7.70 11.35
CA ARG A 48 -6.53 -8.57 10.26
C ARG A 48 -7.70 -9.09 9.43
N ALA A 49 -8.79 -9.53 10.06
CA ALA A 49 -9.97 -9.99 9.34
C ALA A 49 -10.59 -8.87 8.48
N SER A 50 -10.62 -7.64 8.99
CA SER A 50 -11.06 -6.47 8.23
C SER A 50 -10.14 -6.15 7.05
N CYS A 51 -8.81 -6.19 7.23
CA CYS A 51 -7.86 -6.02 6.13
C CYS A 51 -8.03 -7.11 5.05
N VAL A 52 -8.16 -8.37 5.45
CA VAL A 52 -8.44 -9.48 4.51
C VAL A 52 -9.73 -9.21 3.72
N ASN A 53 -10.77 -8.64 4.34
CA ASN A 53 -11.99 -8.27 3.62
C ASN A 53 -11.77 -7.09 2.65
N ASN A 54 -10.95 -6.12 3.01
CA ASN A 54 -10.56 -5.01 2.13
C ASN A 54 -9.81 -5.53 0.88
N LEU A 55 -8.82 -6.40 1.07
CA LEU A 55 -8.10 -7.06 -0.04
C LEU A 55 -9.00 -7.94 -0.90
N LYS A 56 -10.01 -8.61 -0.31
CA LYS A 56 -11.02 -9.35 -1.09
C LYS A 56 -11.88 -8.41 -1.94
N GLN A 57 -12.27 -7.25 -1.41
CA GLN A 57 -12.99 -6.24 -2.21
C GLN A 57 -12.13 -5.75 -3.38
N ILE A 58 -10.86 -5.43 -3.12
CA ILE A 58 -9.89 -5.05 -4.16
C ILE A 58 -9.73 -6.16 -5.21
N GLY A 59 -9.56 -7.41 -4.76
CA GLY A 59 -9.43 -8.58 -5.64
C GLY A 59 -10.65 -8.78 -6.54
N VAL A 60 -11.86 -8.70 -5.97
CA VAL A 60 -13.11 -8.76 -6.74
C VAL A 60 -13.20 -7.61 -7.75
N GLY A 61 -12.85 -6.38 -7.35
CA GLY A 61 -12.81 -5.23 -8.24
C GLY A 61 -11.85 -5.43 -9.43
N LEU A 62 -10.65 -5.95 -9.16
CA LEU A 62 -9.65 -6.26 -10.19
C LEU A 62 -10.10 -7.38 -11.13
N HIS A 63 -10.76 -8.43 -10.62
CA HIS A 63 -11.31 -9.52 -11.42
C HIS A 63 -12.49 -9.05 -12.28
N ASN A 64 -13.37 -8.19 -11.77
CA ASN A 64 -14.46 -7.60 -12.54
C ASN A 64 -13.94 -6.67 -13.64
N PHE A 65 -12.89 -5.89 -13.35
CA PHE A 65 -12.19 -5.12 -14.37
C PHE A 65 -11.62 -6.04 -15.46
N ASN A 66 -10.88 -7.09 -15.07
CA ASN A 66 -10.32 -8.06 -16.02
C ASN A 66 -11.40 -8.80 -16.82
N SER A 67 -12.55 -9.11 -16.23
CA SER A 67 -13.67 -9.75 -16.95
C SER A 67 -14.32 -8.84 -17.99
N SER A 68 -14.25 -7.51 -17.81
CA SER A 68 -14.85 -6.53 -18.73
C SER A 68 -13.85 -6.01 -19.77
N HIS A 69 -12.54 -6.03 -19.46
CA HIS A 69 -11.48 -5.49 -20.32
C HIS A 69 -10.51 -6.55 -20.86
N GLU A 70 -10.64 -7.81 -20.45
CA GLU A 70 -9.77 -8.95 -20.81
C GLU A 70 -8.31 -8.85 -20.31
N HIS A 71 -8.00 -7.85 -19.49
CA HIS A 71 -6.71 -7.67 -18.84
C HIS A 71 -6.84 -6.96 -17.49
N PHE A 72 -5.85 -7.12 -16.61
CA PHE A 72 -5.75 -6.30 -15.38
C PHE A 72 -5.46 -4.83 -15.74
N PRO A 73 -5.92 -3.87 -14.90
CA PRO A 73 -5.68 -2.46 -15.16
C PRO A 73 -4.19 -2.17 -15.20
N SER A 74 -3.83 -1.14 -15.95
CA SER A 74 -2.47 -0.59 -15.85
C SER A 74 -2.24 -0.15 -14.43
N GLY A 75 -1.04 -0.39 -13.90
CA GLY A 75 -0.67 0.13 -12.60
C GLY A 75 -0.88 1.65 -12.57
N VAL A 76 -0.39 2.36 -13.61
CA VAL A 76 -0.78 3.76 -13.89
C VAL A 76 -1.09 3.94 -15.36
N MET A 77 -2.17 4.65 -15.63
CA MET A 77 -2.46 5.12 -16.98
C MET A 77 -1.62 6.35 -17.29
N CYS A 78 -0.83 6.26 -18.34
CA CYS A 78 -0.18 7.41 -18.95
C CYS A 78 -1.14 8.02 -19.99
N GLY A 79 -1.32 9.33 -19.99
CA GLY A 79 -1.99 9.99 -21.10
C GLY A 79 -1.02 10.28 -22.22
N GLY A 80 -1.56 10.53 -23.42
CA GLY A 80 -0.79 10.63 -24.66
C GLY A 80 0.37 11.64 -24.62
N SER A 81 1.29 11.47 -25.58
CA SER A 81 2.60 12.11 -25.66
C SER A 81 2.60 13.61 -25.36
N SER A 82 3.45 13.99 -24.41
CA SER A 82 3.96 15.36 -24.24
C SER A 82 4.67 15.86 -25.51
N PRO A 83 4.56 17.14 -25.87
CA PRO A 83 5.52 17.75 -26.79
C PRO A 83 6.95 17.61 -26.23
N PRO A 84 7.99 17.45 -27.08
CA PRO A 84 9.37 17.48 -26.62
C PRO A 84 9.64 18.79 -25.84
N GLY A 85 10.00 18.66 -24.55
CA GLY A 85 10.28 19.80 -23.66
C GLY A 85 9.09 20.31 -22.81
N GLY A 86 7.99 19.57 -22.72
CA GLY A 86 6.85 19.91 -21.84
C GLY A 86 7.15 19.77 -20.34
N THR A 87 6.43 20.51 -19.49
CA THR A 87 6.42 20.30 -18.03
C THR A 87 5.71 18.98 -17.70
N ALA A 88 5.96 18.35 -16.54
CA ALA A 88 5.40 17.02 -16.24
C ALA A 88 3.87 16.93 -16.24
N VAL A 89 3.16 18.05 -16.06
CA VAL A 89 1.69 18.10 -16.21
C VAL A 89 1.27 17.90 -17.67
N ALA A 90 2.14 18.20 -18.63
CA ALA A 90 1.97 17.86 -20.04
C ALA A 90 2.30 16.38 -20.31
N GLU A 91 3.20 15.74 -19.54
CA GLU A 91 3.66 14.35 -19.75
C GLU A 91 2.62 13.30 -19.35
N MET A 92 1.64 13.69 -18.54
CA MET A 92 0.48 12.86 -18.23
C MET A 92 -0.56 12.89 -19.36
N GLY A 93 -0.35 13.68 -20.42
CA GLY A 93 -1.36 13.88 -21.47
C GLY A 93 -2.71 14.37 -20.94
N LYS A 94 -3.75 14.34 -21.79
CA LYS A 94 -5.12 14.77 -21.40
C LYS A 94 -5.83 13.78 -20.46
N HIS A 95 -5.30 12.58 -20.27
CA HIS A 95 -6.01 11.42 -19.71
C HIS A 95 -5.16 10.57 -18.74
N GLY A 96 -3.99 11.04 -18.31
CA GLY A 96 -3.06 10.25 -17.51
C GLY A 96 -3.03 10.58 -16.03
N GLY A 97 -2.28 9.76 -15.30
CA GLY A 97 -2.06 9.84 -13.86
C GLY A 97 -2.81 8.84 -13.02
N TRP A 98 -3.78 8.15 -13.60
CA TRP A 98 -4.73 7.30 -12.88
C TRP A 98 -4.06 6.00 -12.42
N ALA A 99 -4.10 5.72 -11.13
CA ALA A 99 -3.66 4.43 -10.59
C ALA A 99 -4.69 3.32 -10.86
N TRP A 100 -4.23 2.06 -10.84
CA TRP A 100 -5.10 0.87 -10.93
C TRP A 100 -6.28 0.92 -9.95
N SER A 101 -6.06 1.48 -8.77
CA SER A 101 -7.06 1.59 -7.69
C SER A 101 -8.18 2.56 -8.05
N ALA A 102 -7.94 3.57 -8.89
CA ALA A 102 -9.00 4.41 -9.42
C ALA A 102 -9.88 3.66 -10.45
N PHE A 103 -9.27 2.79 -11.28
CA PHE A 103 -9.98 2.04 -12.31
C PHE A 103 -10.94 0.99 -11.77
N ILE A 104 -10.73 0.51 -10.55
CA ILE A 104 -11.60 -0.50 -9.94
C ILE A 104 -12.77 0.09 -9.15
N LEU A 105 -12.87 1.42 -9.00
CA LEU A 105 -13.92 2.07 -8.20
C LEU A 105 -15.34 1.75 -8.70
N ASP A 106 -15.53 1.69 -10.02
CA ASP A 106 -16.80 1.30 -10.66
C ASP A 106 -17.24 -0.11 -10.26
N PHE A 107 -16.29 -0.97 -9.93
CA PHE A 107 -16.52 -2.37 -9.56
C PHE A 107 -16.57 -2.60 -8.05
N CYS A 108 -16.40 -1.54 -7.23
CA CYS A 108 -16.33 -1.58 -5.77
C CYS A 108 -17.40 -0.69 -5.11
N ASP A 109 -18.60 -0.58 -5.71
CA ASP A 109 -19.71 0.26 -5.23
C ASP A 109 -19.38 1.77 -5.09
N HIS A 110 -18.37 2.26 -5.81
CA HIS A 110 -17.97 3.68 -5.84
C HIS A 110 -18.23 4.33 -7.22
N GLN A 111 -19.24 3.85 -7.95
CA GLN A 111 -19.55 4.32 -9.31
C GLN A 111 -19.80 5.83 -9.38
N SER A 112 -20.53 6.43 -8.41
CA SER A 112 -20.77 7.88 -8.44
C SER A 112 -19.48 8.70 -8.30
N LEU A 113 -18.50 8.19 -7.56
CA LEU A 113 -17.20 8.84 -7.42
C LEU A 113 -16.37 8.66 -8.70
N ALA A 114 -16.37 7.45 -9.28
CA ALA A 114 -15.69 7.19 -10.55
C ALA A 114 -16.26 8.02 -11.72
N ASP A 115 -17.59 8.17 -11.79
CA ASP A 115 -18.28 9.03 -12.74
C ASP A 115 -17.90 10.51 -12.54
N ASP A 116 -17.85 11.00 -11.30
CA ASP A 116 -17.43 12.38 -11.00
C ASP A 116 -15.96 12.62 -11.41
N LEU A 117 -15.10 11.64 -11.11
CA LEU A 117 -13.69 11.66 -11.46
C LEU A 117 -13.44 11.55 -12.98
N GLN A 118 -14.39 11.00 -13.74
CA GLN A 118 -14.19 10.66 -15.15
C GLN A 118 -12.87 9.88 -15.34
N VAL A 119 -12.69 8.80 -14.58
CA VAL A 119 -11.43 8.03 -14.51
C VAL A 119 -10.97 7.63 -15.92
N GLY A 120 -9.70 7.92 -16.24
CA GLY A 120 -9.12 7.68 -17.58
C GLY A 120 -9.59 8.63 -18.68
N ASN A 121 -10.59 9.48 -18.43
CA ASN A 121 -11.14 10.46 -19.39
C ASN A 121 -10.85 11.91 -18.97
N SER A 122 -10.29 12.14 -17.79
CA SER A 122 -9.87 13.47 -17.29
C SER A 122 -8.46 13.43 -16.69
N ARG A 123 -7.97 14.59 -16.20
CA ARG A 123 -6.66 14.71 -15.55
C ARG A 123 -6.80 14.66 -14.03
N VAL A 124 -6.18 13.65 -13.41
CA VAL A 124 -6.25 13.36 -11.96
C VAL A 124 -6.09 14.58 -11.05
N TRP A 125 -5.14 15.48 -11.36
CA TRP A 125 -4.77 16.58 -10.45
C TRP A 125 -5.11 17.98 -10.96
N HIS A 126 -5.66 18.07 -12.16
CA HIS A 126 -6.19 19.33 -12.69
C HIS A 126 -7.70 19.39 -12.52
N ASP A 127 -8.38 18.27 -12.81
CA ASP A 127 -9.83 18.23 -12.90
C ASP A 127 -10.46 17.68 -11.59
N ASN A 128 -9.71 16.89 -10.80
CA ASN A 128 -10.27 16.08 -9.70
C ASN A 128 -9.64 16.32 -8.32
N GLN A 129 -9.14 17.54 -8.07
CA GLN A 129 -8.37 17.84 -6.86
C GLN A 129 -9.11 17.57 -5.54
N GLN A 130 -10.43 17.78 -5.50
CA GLN A 130 -11.23 17.55 -4.30
C GLN A 130 -11.69 16.09 -4.20
N SER A 131 -12.23 15.54 -5.28
CA SER A 131 -12.76 14.18 -5.32
C SER A 131 -11.67 13.12 -5.11
N GLY A 132 -10.42 13.41 -5.51
CA GLY A 132 -9.25 12.57 -5.22
C GLY A 132 -8.77 12.54 -3.77
N ARG A 133 -9.38 13.33 -2.88
CA ARG A 133 -9.12 13.32 -1.43
C ARG A 133 -10.17 12.52 -0.66
N SER A 134 -11.20 12.03 -1.35
CA SER A 134 -12.27 11.26 -0.73
C SER A 134 -11.69 10.08 0.06
N LEU A 135 -12.19 9.92 1.28
CA LEU A 135 -11.90 8.76 2.11
C LEU A 135 -12.62 7.54 1.54
N ILE A 136 -11.85 6.51 1.21
CA ILE A 136 -12.37 5.22 0.78
C ILE A 136 -11.91 4.19 1.81
N GLY A 137 -12.82 3.78 2.68
CA GLY A 137 -12.47 2.98 3.88
C GLY A 137 -11.79 1.65 3.56
N PHE A 138 -12.12 1.02 2.43
CA PHE A 138 -11.50 -0.26 2.05
C PHE A 138 -10.06 -0.11 1.53
N TYR A 139 -9.59 1.11 1.24
CA TYR A 139 -8.18 1.34 0.92
C TYR A 139 -7.29 1.54 2.16
N LEU A 140 -7.86 1.61 3.36
CA LEU A 140 -7.08 1.76 4.59
C LEU A 140 -6.94 0.44 5.34
N CYS A 141 -5.76 0.18 5.89
CA CYS A 141 -5.53 -0.94 6.80
C CYS A 141 -5.95 -0.54 8.23
N PRO A 142 -6.85 -1.27 8.91
CA PRO A 142 -7.28 -0.90 10.26
C PRO A 142 -6.20 -1.00 11.35
N SER A 143 -5.10 -1.71 11.08
CA SER A 143 -3.95 -1.78 11.98
C SER A 143 -2.97 -0.63 11.79
N ASP A 144 -3.09 0.10 10.69
CA ASP A 144 -2.28 1.28 10.41
C ASP A 144 -3.04 2.56 10.81
N ALA A 145 -2.35 3.46 11.51
CA ALA A 145 -2.88 4.76 11.93
C ALA A 145 -2.68 5.83 10.84
N ALA A 146 -2.81 5.42 9.57
CA ALA A 146 -2.63 6.29 8.42
C ALA A 146 -3.64 7.46 8.46
N PRO A 147 -3.21 8.70 8.15
CA PRO A 147 -4.13 9.79 7.92
C PRO A 147 -4.99 9.48 6.70
N THR A 148 -6.22 10.01 6.67
CA THR A 148 -7.13 9.84 5.52
C THR A 148 -6.63 10.52 4.25
N GLU A 149 -5.83 11.57 4.42
CA GLU A 149 -5.19 12.28 3.32
C GLU A 149 -3.66 12.17 3.45
N ASN A 150 -3.03 11.72 2.38
CA ASN A 150 -1.61 11.68 2.20
C ASN A 150 -1.13 12.98 1.54
N LYS A 151 -0.39 13.79 2.28
CA LYS A 151 0.13 15.10 1.84
C LYS A 151 1.53 15.03 1.26
N GLU A 152 2.24 13.94 1.53
CA GLU A 152 3.67 13.84 1.27
C GLU A 152 3.92 13.13 -0.06
N ARG A 153 3.11 12.11 -0.36
CA ARG A 153 3.23 11.32 -1.60
C ARG A 153 2.71 12.03 -2.85
N VAL A 154 1.95 13.12 -2.72
CA VAL A 154 1.52 13.93 -3.88
C VAL A 154 2.12 15.33 -3.93
N ARG A 155 3.00 15.67 -2.99
CA ARG A 155 3.64 16.99 -2.85
C ARG A 155 4.26 17.55 -4.13
N TRP A 156 4.73 16.66 -5.01
CA TRP A 156 5.42 16.98 -6.27
C TRP A 156 4.48 17.27 -7.45
N VAL A 157 3.18 17.00 -7.30
CA VAL A 157 2.13 17.47 -8.22
C VAL A 157 1.93 18.99 -8.10
N GLY A 158 2.18 19.55 -6.91
CA GLY A 158 2.14 20.97 -6.62
C GLY A 158 2.15 21.23 -5.11
N ALA A 159 2.75 22.34 -4.68
CA ALA A 159 2.79 22.70 -3.26
C ALA A 159 1.37 22.75 -2.65
N GLY A 160 1.14 22.03 -1.55
CA GLY A 160 -0.16 21.96 -0.86
C GLY A 160 -1.17 20.97 -1.46
N THR A 161 -0.74 20.08 -2.36
CA THR A 161 -1.58 18.98 -2.86
C THR A 161 -1.64 17.84 -1.84
N SER A 162 -2.81 17.18 -1.75
CA SER A 162 -3.06 15.99 -0.94
C SER A 162 -3.97 15.02 -1.70
N ALA A 163 -3.86 13.74 -1.38
CA ALA A 163 -4.61 12.65 -1.99
C ALA A 163 -5.21 11.75 -0.92
N GLY A 164 -6.29 11.04 -1.21
CA GLY A 164 -6.79 10.01 -0.31
C GLY A 164 -5.76 8.88 -0.17
N THR A 165 -5.46 8.52 1.07
CA THR A 165 -4.43 7.52 1.39
C THR A 165 -4.89 6.11 0.98
N SER A 166 -3.93 5.26 0.60
CA SER A 166 -4.12 3.83 0.39
C SER A 166 -2.99 3.06 1.08
N ASN A 167 -3.33 2.03 1.84
CA ASN A 167 -2.39 1.09 2.41
C ASN A 167 -2.15 -0.13 1.52
N TYR A 168 -2.56 -0.07 0.26
CA TYR A 168 -2.40 -1.17 -0.68
C TYR A 168 -1.73 -0.68 -1.96
N VAL A 169 -0.73 -1.44 -2.40
CA VAL A 169 0.05 -1.17 -3.62
C VAL A 169 0.03 -2.37 -4.55
N GLY A 170 0.16 -2.13 -5.85
CA GLY A 170 0.21 -3.18 -6.87
C GLY A 170 1.61 -3.77 -7.04
N ASN A 171 1.68 -4.99 -7.54
CA ASN A 171 2.95 -5.65 -7.83
C ASN A 171 3.47 -5.33 -9.26
N ALA A 172 4.58 -4.59 -9.37
CA ALA A 172 5.27 -4.30 -10.63
C ALA A 172 6.41 -5.27 -10.95
N GLY A 173 6.82 -6.13 -10.02
CA GLY A 173 7.72 -7.26 -10.27
C GLY A 173 9.01 -7.23 -9.48
N THR A 174 10.02 -7.90 -10.05
CA THR A 174 11.34 -8.14 -9.47
C THR A 174 12.48 -7.36 -10.13
N LYS A 175 12.19 -6.64 -11.23
CA LYS A 175 13.21 -5.89 -11.97
C LYS A 175 13.19 -4.43 -11.54
N PRO A 176 14.35 -3.87 -11.11
CA PRO A 176 14.40 -2.50 -10.64
C PRO A 176 13.98 -1.57 -11.74
N ILE A 177 13.31 -0.47 -11.42
CA ILE A 177 13.04 0.53 -12.44
C ILE A 177 14.38 1.19 -12.79
N LYS A 178 14.65 1.43 -14.07
CA LYS A 178 15.87 2.09 -14.50
C LYS A 178 15.52 3.36 -15.25
N ASN A 179 16.01 4.50 -14.75
CA ASN A 179 15.95 5.77 -15.46
C ASN A 179 17.15 5.92 -16.42
N THR A 180 17.42 4.90 -17.24
CA THR A 180 18.60 4.87 -18.13
C THR A 180 18.19 4.65 -19.59
N VAL A 181 18.84 5.39 -20.49
CA VAL A 181 18.69 5.27 -21.95
C VAL A 181 18.90 3.80 -22.37
N GLY A 182 17.89 3.21 -23.03
CA GLY A 182 17.92 1.82 -23.49
C GLY A 182 17.15 0.82 -22.62
N VAL A 183 16.61 1.27 -21.47
CA VAL A 183 15.47 0.64 -20.81
C VAL A 183 14.23 1.43 -21.25
N PRO A 184 13.13 0.78 -21.65
CA PRO A 184 11.90 1.50 -21.97
C PRO A 184 11.47 2.20 -20.70
N ASN A 185 11.60 3.53 -20.66
CA ASN A 185 11.28 4.26 -19.45
C ASN A 185 9.83 3.92 -19.09
N SER A 186 9.64 3.33 -17.92
CA SER A 186 8.33 3.19 -17.27
C SER A 186 7.65 4.50 -16.95
N HIS A 187 8.27 5.60 -17.36
CA HIS A 187 7.75 6.93 -17.25
C HIS A 187 6.73 7.18 -18.35
N CYS A 188 5.68 7.90 -17.99
CA CYS A 188 4.73 8.44 -18.94
C CYS A 188 5.37 9.44 -19.93
N ALA A 189 6.62 9.83 -19.71
CA ALA A 189 7.41 10.76 -20.54
C ALA A 189 7.74 10.27 -21.96
N HIS A 190 7.70 8.96 -22.24
CA HIS A 190 7.92 8.43 -23.60
C HIS A 190 6.63 8.30 -24.42
N ASP A 191 6.79 8.30 -25.74
CA ASP A 191 5.69 8.15 -26.69
C ASP A 191 4.95 6.84 -26.46
N ASP A 192 3.62 6.87 -26.62
CA ASP A 192 2.74 5.73 -26.40
C ASP A 192 2.77 4.74 -27.59
N SER A 193 3.98 4.47 -28.11
CA SER A 193 4.19 3.61 -29.27
C SER A 193 4.07 2.12 -28.91
N PRO A 194 3.65 1.26 -29.86
CA PRO A 194 3.59 -0.18 -29.67
C PRO A 194 4.94 -0.77 -29.22
N GLU A 195 6.06 -0.25 -29.71
CA GLU A 195 7.41 -0.69 -29.40
C GLU A 195 7.75 -0.46 -27.92
N ASN A 196 7.46 0.73 -27.39
CA ASN A 196 7.68 1.05 -25.98
C ASN A 196 6.79 0.20 -25.06
N LYS A 197 5.53 -0.05 -25.45
CA LYS A 197 4.62 -0.92 -24.70
C LYS A 197 5.13 -2.35 -24.64
N ALA A 198 5.60 -2.89 -25.77
CA ALA A 198 6.16 -4.23 -25.83
C ALA A 198 7.41 -4.34 -24.95
N ALA A 199 8.32 -3.37 -25.07
CA ALA A 199 9.56 -3.39 -24.33
C ALA A 199 9.34 -3.21 -22.80
N ALA A 200 8.37 -2.38 -22.37
CA ALA A 200 7.98 -2.30 -20.96
C ALA A 200 7.42 -3.62 -20.43
N ARG A 201 6.54 -4.28 -21.21
CA ARG A 201 6.01 -5.62 -20.86
C ARG A 201 7.11 -6.68 -20.79
N ASP A 202 8.17 -6.54 -21.58
CA ASP A 202 9.34 -7.40 -21.55
C ASP A 202 10.31 -7.10 -20.41
N TYR A 203 10.32 -5.89 -19.88
CA TYR A 203 11.14 -5.51 -18.75
C TYR A 203 10.51 -5.88 -17.41
N TYR A 204 9.27 -5.46 -17.19
CA TYR A 204 8.55 -5.70 -15.94
C TYR A 204 8.14 -7.15 -15.81
N THR A 205 8.27 -7.68 -14.60
CA THR A 205 7.95 -9.08 -14.27
C THR A 205 6.68 -9.22 -13.44
N GLY A 206 6.17 -8.16 -12.81
CA GLY A 206 4.90 -8.18 -12.08
C GLY A 206 3.69 -7.95 -12.98
N VAL A 207 2.53 -7.66 -12.39
CA VAL A 207 1.24 -7.57 -13.11
C VAL A 207 0.80 -6.12 -13.31
N LEU A 208 1.01 -5.28 -12.30
CA LEU A 208 0.59 -3.89 -12.26
C LEU A 208 1.84 -3.00 -12.39
N PHE A 209 2.09 -2.48 -13.59
CA PHE A 209 3.18 -1.54 -13.85
C PHE A 209 2.71 -0.47 -14.84
N SER A 210 3.53 0.54 -15.11
CA SER A 210 3.16 1.62 -16.03
C SER A 210 2.83 1.09 -17.42
N ARG A 211 1.67 1.48 -17.95
CA ARG A 211 1.11 1.02 -19.24
C ARG A 211 0.92 -0.50 -19.34
N SER A 212 0.76 -1.21 -18.21
CA SER A 212 0.50 -2.64 -18.24
C SER A 212 -0.91 -2.96 -18.76
N SER A 213 -1.03 -4.09 -19.44
CA SER A 213 -2.28 -4.69 -19.92
C SER A 213 -2.11 -6.20 -19.88
N ILE A 214 -1.80 -6.71 -18.68
CA ILE A 214 -1.49 -8.12 -18.46
C ILE A 214 -2.78 -8.92 -18.39
N THR A 215 -2.93 -9.86 -19.32
CA THR A 215 -4.04 -10.82 -19.33
C THR A 215 -3.76 -11.95 -18.35
N MET A 216 -4.78 -12.65 -17.84
CA MET A 216 -4.56 -13.85 -16.99
C MET A 216 -3.71 -14.92 -17.67
N ALA A 217 -3.83 -15.08 -19.00
CA ALA A 217 -3.03 -16.05 -19.75
C ALA A 217 -1.52 -15.72 -19.78
N GLN A 218 -1.13 -14.49 -19.45
CA GLN A 218 0.26 -14.05 -19.39
C GLN A 218 0.89 -14.23 -18.00
N ILE A 219 0.14 -14.77 -17.04
CA ILE A 219 0.61 -15.12 -15.70
C ILE A 219 0.92 -16.62 -15.74
N THR A 220 2.08 -16.95 -16.29
CA THR A 220 2.46 -18.34 -16.61
C THR A 220 2.88 -19.13 -15.38
N ASP A 221 3.30 -18.46 -14.31
CA ASP A 221 3.78 -19.10 -13.08
C ASP A 221 2.63 -19.52 -12.15
N GLY A 222 1.39 -19.20 -12.55
CA GLY A 222 0.17 -19.56 -11.85
C GLY A 222 -0.49 -18.36 -11.18
N THR A 223 -1.80 -18.22 -11.37
CA THR A 223 -2.56 -17.10 -10.77
C THR A 223 -2.63 -17.20 -9.24
N SER A 224 -2.48 -18.41 -8.68
CA SER A 224 -2.48 -18.68 -7.24
C SER A 224 -1.09 -18.55 -6.58
N SER A 225 -0.07 -18.19 -7.35
CA SER A 225 1.34 -18.08 -6.94
C SER A 225 1.96 -16.75 -7.38
N THR A 226 1.17 -15.83 -7.92
CA THR A 226 1.64 -14.48 -8.27
C THR A 226 0.86 -13.45 -7.47
N ILE A 227 1.56 -12.61 -6.72
CA ILE A 227 1.01 -11.47 -5.97
C ILE A 227 0.46 -10.45 -6.97
N LEU A 228 -0.75 -9.96 -6.69
CA LEU A 228 -1.38 -8.90 -7.47
C LEU A 228 -1.27 -7.55 -6.73
N VAL A 229 -1.73 -7.53 -5.48
CA VAL A 229 -1.72 -6.35 -4.59
C VAL A 229 -1.38 -6.80 -3.17
N GLY A 230 -0.74 -5.94 -2.40
CA GLY A 230 -0.33 -6.21 -1.02
C GLY A 230 -0.30 -4.94 -0.18
N GLU A 231 -0.09 -5.12 1.12
CA GLU A 231 -0.07 -4.03 2.08
C GLU A 231 1.20 -3.16 2.02
N ARG A 232 1.02 -1.89 2.36
CA ARG A 232 2.06 -0.93 2.72
C ARG A 232 1.57 -0.03 3.84
N ASP A 233 2.35 0.09 4.90
CA ASP A 233 2.06 0.96 6.03
C ASP A 233 2.41 2.43 5.75
N TYR A 234 1.85 3.33 6.57
CA TYR A 234 2.01 4.77 6.45
C TYR A 234 3.18 5.30 7.27
N SER A 235 3.33 4.80 8.49
CA SER A 235 4.38 5.21 9.41
C SER A 235 4.99 3.99 10.06
N SER A 236 6.25 3.72 9.74
CA SER A 236 7.03 2.73 10.46
C SER A 236 8.11 3.45 11.29
N ASN A 237 8.45 2.89 12.45
CA ASN A 237 9.56 3.40 13.26
C ASN A 237 10.93 3.25 12.57
N GLN A 238 10.97 2.54 11.43
CA GLN A 238 12.19 2.17 10.73
C GLN A 238 12.38 3.00 9.45
N HIS A 239 11.32 3.32 8.71
CA HIS A 239 11.40 3.94 7.38
C HIS A 239 11.09 5.45 7.35
N GLY A 240 10.83 6.06 8.51
CA GLY A 240 10.31 7.43 8.58
C GLY A 240 8.82 7.48 8.26
N ASP A 241 8.16 8.56 8.66
CA ASP A 241 6.77 8.77 8.27
C ASP A 241 6.69 8.87 6.74
N HIS A 242 5.60 8.37 6.12
CA HIS A 242 5.10 8.67 4.76
C HIS A 242 5.15 7.55 3.69
N GLU A 243 5.14 6.26 4.03
CA GLU A 243 5.30 5.19 3.01
C GLU A 243 4.02 4.80 2.25
N ALA A 244 2.85 4.96 2.87
CA ALA A 244 1.59 4.50 2.29
C ALA A 244 1.29 5.19 0.96
N SER A 245 0.58 4.46 0.10
CA SER A 245 0.14 4.90 -1.22
C SER A 245 -0.95 5.98 -1.18
N ASN A 246 -1.39 6.39 -2.37
CA ASN A 246 -2.65 7.06 -2.61
C ASN A 246 -3.47 6.26 -3.63
N TRP A 247 -4.80 6.30 -3.51
CA TRP A 247 -5.66 5.48 -4.36
C TRP A 247 -5.95 6.07 -5.75
N ILE A 248 -5.81 7.39 -5.92
CA ILE A 248 -6.21 8.04 -7.18
C ILE A 248 -5.11 7.99 -8.26
N GLY A 249 -3.85 7.95 -7.83
CA GLY A 249 -2.67 7.99 -8.67
C GLY A 249 -2.09 9.39 -8.81
N ALA A 250 -0.79 9.48 -9.08
CA ALA A 250 -0.09 10.73 -9.32
C ALA A 250 1.20 10.46 -10.07
N LEU A 251 1.56 11.36 -10.98
CA LEU A 251 2.86 11.44 -11.66
C LEU A 251 3.19 12.94 -11.77
N GLY A 252 4.34 13.42 -11.29
CA GLY A 252 4.56 14.87 -11.24
C GLY A 252 6.00 15.39 -11.07
N ALA A 253 6.35 16.27 -12.01
CA ALA A 253 7.37 17.32 -12.11
C ALA A 253 8.85 16.97 -12.37
N GLY A 254 9.28 17.21 -13.61
CA GLY A 254 10.66 17.11 -14.07
C GLY A 254 11.65 18.02 -13.33
N TRP A 255 12.90 17.56 -13.32
CA TRP A 255 14.13 18.20 -12.83
C TRP A 255 14.62 17.87 -11.41
N HIS A 256 14.20 16.76 -10.82
CA HIS A 256 14.90 16.18 -9.67
C HIS A 256 15.39 14.76 -10.00
N THR A 257 16.64 14.47 -9.63
CA THR A 257 17.39 13.24 -9.92
C THR A 257 16.99 12.06 -9.03
N GLU A 258 15.79 12.09 -8.47
CA GLU A 258 15.19 10.98 -7.75
C GLU A 258 14.17 10.32 -8.67
N PRO A 259 14.08 8.98 -8.70
CA PRO A 259 13.17 8.32 -9.61
C PRO A 259 11.72 8.46 -9.13
N PHE A 260 11.07 9.55 -9.56
CA PHE A 260 9.63 9.69 -9.85
C PHE A 260 8.72 8.63 -9.18
N HIS A 261 8.47 8.83 -7.87
CA HIS A 261 8.01 7.80 -6.93
C HIS A 261 6.71 7.08 -7.33
N TYR A 262 6.83 5.75 -7.46
CA TYR A 262 5.76 4.80 -7.73
C TYR A 262 4.94 4.59 -6.45
N ASN A 263 4.02 5.51 -6.17
CA ASN A 263 3.25 5.43 -4.92
C ASN A 263 2.26 4.26 -4.94
N TRP A 264 1.78 3.85 -6.10
CA TRP A 264 0.65 2.96 -6.32
C TRP A 264 1.08 1.53 -6.69
N VAL A 265 2.35 1.30 -6.98
CA VAL A 265 2.94 -0.03 -7.22
C VAL A 265 4.28 -0.15 -6.52
N THR A 266 4.73 -1.38 -6.32
CA THR A 266 6.02 -1.70 -5.73
C THR A 266 6.77 -2.74 -6.54
N ILE A 267 8.09 -2.78 -6.35
CA ILE A 267 8.99 -3.75 -6.95
C ILE A 267 9.81 -4.39 -5.84
N PHE A 268 9.97 -5.69 -5.96
CA PHE A 268 10.95 -6.44 -5.20
C PHE A 268 12.32 -6.32 -5.89
N ASP A 269 13.35 -5.77 -5.25
CA ASP A 269 14.68 -5.68 -5.84
C ASP A 269 15.59 -6.82 -5.37
N GLU A 270 15.63 -7.89 -6.15
CA GLU A 270 16.46 -9.08 -5.91
C GLU A 270 17.98 -8.78 -5.91
N ALA A 271 18.42 -7.64 -6.44
CA ALA A 271 19.84 -7.26 -6.49
C ALA A 271 20.29 -6.43 -5.28
N ASN A 272 19.36 -5.81 -4.55
CA ASN A 272 19.63 -4.94 -3.41
C ASN A 272 18.99 -5.42 -2.09
N SER A 273 18.17 -6.48 -2.11
CA SER A 273 17.91 -7.48 -1.05
C SER A 273 17.80 -7.04 0.43
N ASN A 274 17.47 -5.78 0.70
CA ASN A 274 17.15 -5.24 2.02
C ASN A 274 15.67 -4.79 2.07
N LEU A 275 14.85 -5.35 1.19
CA LEU A 275 13.50 -4.89 0.88
C LEU A 275 12.53 -6.10 0.97
N GLN A 276 12.52 -6.76 2.13
CA GLN A 276 11.51 -7.75 2.52
C GLN A 276 10.33 -7.07 3.23
N ILE A 277 9.28 -7.83 3.57
CA ILE A 277 8.15 -7.34 4.35
C ILE A 277 8.67 -6.79 5.69
N ASN A 278 8.48 -5.50 5.95
CA ASN A 278 8.93 -4.82 7.17
C ASN A 278 10.45 -4.87 7.42
N ASP A 279 11.25 -5.24 6.41
CA ASP A 279 12.70 -5.28 6.52
C ASP A 279 13.25 -3.93 6.04
N TYR A 280 13.63 -3.11 7.01
CA TYR A 280 14.51 -1.98 6.83
C TYR A 280 15.76 -2.24 7.66
N ASP A 281 16.85 -2.57 6.98
CA ASP A 281 18.14 -2.70 7.65
C ASP A 281 18.73 -1.32 7.94
N ALA A 282 18.38 -0.77 9.10
CA ALA A 282 18.95 0.44 9.68
C ALA A 282 20.44 0.31 10.06
N THR A 283 20.99 -0.92 10.05
CA THR A 283 22.35 -1.22 10.51
C THR A 283 23.36 -1.32 9.38
N ASN A 284 22.91 -1.41 8.13
CA ASN A 284 23.76 -1.33 6.97
C ASN A 284 24.05 0.15 6.63
N PRO A 285 25.29 0.64 6.84
CA PRO A 285 25.66 2.03 6.57
C PRO A 285 25.67 2.38 5.07
N THR A 286 25.51 1.40 4.16
CA THR A 286 25.24 1.65 2.74
C THR A 286 23.77 1.53 2.37
N ASN A 287 22.94 0.98 3.27
CA ASN A 287 21.50 1.06 3.20
C ASN A 287 21.11 2.40 3.79
N THR A 288 21.44 3.47 3.04
CA THR A 288 21.03 4.80 3.45
C THR A 288 19.50 4.78 3.56
N PRO A 289 18.91 5.28 4.67
CA PRO A 289 17.53 5.73 4.64
C PRO A 289 17.37 6.55 3.37
N ASP A 290 16.23 6.43 2.70
CA ASP A 290 15.69 7.43 1.77
C ASP A 290 16.47 8.74 1.90
N CYS A 291 17.46 8.95 1.00
CA CYS A 291 18.65 9.75 1.34
C CYS A 291 18.37 11.24 1.24
N TRP A 292 17.43 11.72 2.05
CA TRP A 292 17.13 13.13 2.22
C TRP A 292 17.58 13.63 3.60
N PRO A 293 18.45 14.67 3.71
CA PRO A 293 19.19 15.40 2.69
C PRO A 293 20.69 15.31 2.95
N THR A 294 21.42 14.34 2.39
CA THR A 294 22.89 14.38 2.50
C THR A 294 23.58 14.02 1.21
N SER A 295 24.27 15.01 0.66
CA SER A 295 25.22 14.89 -0.44
C SER A 295 26.28 13.83 -0.10
N GLY A 296 26.14 12.65 -0.70
CA GLY A 296 27.00 11.50 -0.41
C GLY A 296 26.50 10.16 -0.98
N CYS A 297 25.27 10.11 -1.52
CA CYS A 297 24.72 8.91 -2.16
C CYS A 297 25.55 8.58 -3.41
N GLY A 298 26.24 7.45 -3.36
CA GLY A 298 27.23 7.06 -4.36
C GLY A 298 26.58 6.63 -5.67
N ASN A 299 27.00 7.30 -6.75
CA ASN A 299 26.84 7.00 -8.18
C ASN A 299 25.71 7.77 -8.92
N PRO A 300 26.04 8.56 -9.97
CA PRO A 300 25.06 9.40 -10.70
C PRO A 300 24.02 8.67 -11.56
N TYR A 301 24.02 7.33 -11.64
CA TYR A 301 23.01 6.57 -12.38
C TYR A 301 22.87 5.14 -11.81
N GLY A 302 21.84 4.81 -11.03
CA GLY A 302 21.64 3.43 -10.60
C GLY A 302 20.53 3.23 -9.57
N VAL A 303 19.59 2.33 -9.93
CA VAL A 303 18.52 1.68 -9.14
C VAL A 303 17.52 2.58 -8.42
N THR A 304 16.24 2.36 -8.72
CA THR A 304 15.13 3.06 -8.05
C THR A 304 14.88 2.52 -6.66
N ASP A 305 14.85 3.43 -5.70
CA ASP A 305 14.37 3.24 -4.33
C ASP A 305 12.84 3.01 -4.34
N ALA A 306 12.40 1.83 -4.76
CA ALA A 306 11.00 1.43 -4.63
C ALA A 306 10.78 0.97 -3.19
N ASP A 307 9.91 1.67 -2.44
CA ASP A 307 9.58 1.27 -1.06
C ASP A 307 9.02 -0.15 -1.04
N SER A 308 9.35 -0.92 -0.02
CA SER A 308 8.90 -2.32 0.06
C SER A 308 7.41 -2.49 0.37
N TRP A 309 7.00 -3.75 0.41
CA TRP A 309 5.79 -4.16 1.10
C TRP A 309 5.99 -4.01 2.61
N SER A 310 4.96 -3.56 3.32
CA SER A 310 5.02 -3.37 4.76
C SER A 310 3.64 -3.44 5.39
N SER A 311 3.58 -3.74 6.69
CA SER A 311 2.34 -3.83 7.43
C SER A 311 2.56 -3.64 8.93
N GLN A 312 1.60 -2.96 9.56
CA GLN A 312 1.51 -2.84 11.02
C GLN A 312 0.91 -4.10 11.68
N HIS A 313 0.54 -5.11 10.89
CA HIS A 313 0.18 -6.41 11.40
C HIS A 313 1.42 -7.13 11.99
N PRO A 314 1.32 -7.72 13.19
CA PRO A 314 2.45 -8.45 13.75
C PRO A 314 2.85 -9.67 12.90
N GLY A 315 4.13 -9.73 12.52
CA GLY A 315 4.79 -10.89 11.93
C GLY A 315 4.66 -11.03 10.40
N GLY A 316 4.15 -10.03 9.68
CA GLY A 316 4.01 -10.10 8.23
C GLY A 316 2.91 -9.20 7.66
N ALA A 317 2.58 -9.42 6.39
CA ALA A 317 1.64 -8.60 5.63
C ALA A 317 0.62 -9.45 4.86
N GLN A 318 -0.52 -8.84 4.52
CA GLN A 318 -1.56 -9.46 3.72
C GLN A 318 -1.41 -9.13 2.24
N PHE A 319 -1.68 -10.13 1.39
CA PHE A 319 -1.57 -10.04 -0.06
C PHE A 319 -2.77 -10.68 -0.72
N VAL A 320 -3.24 -10.09 -1.80
CA VAL A 320 -4.17 -10.74 -2.74
C VAL A 320 -3.38 -11.21 -3.95
N LEU A 321 -3.61 -12.47 -4.32
CA LEU A 321 -2.98 -13.12 -5.46
C LEU A 321 -3.82 -12.90 -6.73
N CYS A 322 -3.26 -13.24 -7.89
CA CYS A 322 -3.93 -13.05 -9.17
C CYS A 322 -5.20 -13.90 -9.34
N ASP A 323 -5.37 -14.98 -8.58
CA ASP A 323 -6.60 -15.78 -8.50
C ASP A 323 -7.68 -15.17 -7.58
N GLY A 324 -7.38 -14.05 -6.91
CA GLY A 324 -8.27 -13.37 -5.97
C GLY A 324 -8.25 -13.92 -4.55
N SER A 325 -7.46 -14.96 -4.29
CA SER A 325 -7.26 -15.47 -2.93
C SER A 325 -6.36 -14.53 -2.12
N VAL A 326 -6.64 -14.43 -0.81
CA VAL A 326 -5.83 -13.62 0.11
C VAL A 326 -4.94 -14.55 0.94
N ARG A 327 -3.68 -14.15 1.13
CA ARG A 327 -2.66 -14.86 1.90
C ARG A 327 -1.94 -13.90 2.83
N PHE A 328 -1.64 -14.39 4.03
CA PHE A 328 -0.72 -13.72 4.94
C PHE A 328 0.67 -14.29 4.71
N LEU A 329 1.63 -13.43 4.37
CA LEU A 329 3.03 -13.81 4.19
C LEU A 329 3.82 -13.32 5.38
N MET A 330 4.61 -14.20 5.97
CA MET A 330 5.42 -13.88 7.15
C MET A 330 6.59 -12.99 6.76
N GLU A 331 7.00 -12.10 7.67
CA GLU A 331 8.23 -11.31 7.52
C GLU A 331 9.49 -12.18 7.41
N THR A 332 9.43 -13.43 7.88
CA THR A 332 10.52 -14.40 7.81
C THR A 332 10.50 -15.27 6.54
N ILE A 333 9.67 -14.93 5.54
CA ILE A 333 9.62 -15.67 4.28
C ILE A 333 10.99 -15.65 3.58
N SER A 334 11.35 -16.73 2.88
CA SER A 334 12.59 -16.75 2.09
C SER A 334 12.51 -15.69 1.00
N GLU A 335 13.57 -14.89 0.89
CA GLU A 335 13.68 -13.84 -0.11
C GLU A 335 13.43 -14.36 -1.53
N SER A 336 14.03 -15.50 -1.88
CA SER A 336 13.85 -16.13 -3.19
C SER A 336 12.39 -16.49 -3.48
N VAL A 337 11.70 -17.09 -2.49
CA VAL A 337 10.28 -17.46 -2.64
C VAL A 337 9.43 -16.21 -2.79
N PHE A 338 9.74 -15.15 -2.05
CA PHE A 338 9.02 -13.89 -2.17
C PHE A 338 9.27 -13.19 -3.52
N ALA A 339 10.48 -13.31 -4.08
CA ALA A 339 10.81 -12.84 -5.42
C ALA A 339 9.97 -13.59 -6.49
N ASP A 340 9.91 -14.92 -6.41
CA ASP A 340 9.11 -15.75 -7.30
C ASP A 340 7.62 -15.34 -7.22
N LEU A 341 7.09 -15.11 -6.01
CA LEU A 341 5.73 -14.61 -5.82
C LEU A 341 5.48 -13.23 -6.44
N CYS A 342 6.52 -12.39 -6.56
CA CYS A 342 6.42 -11.08 -7.21
C CYS A 342 6.53 -11.18 -8.74
N ASN A 343 6.93 -12.31 -9.29
CA ASN A 343 7.08 -12.53 -10.72
C ASN A 343 5.86 -13.27 -11.31
N ARG A 344 5.55 -12.97 -12.57
CA ARG A 344 4.45 -13.62 -13.30
C ARG A 344 4.93 -14.66 -14.32
N ARG A 345 6.22 -14.64 -14.68
CA ARG A 345 6.77 -15.43 -15.80
C ARG A 345 8.24 -15.90 -15.69
N ASP A 346 8.76 -16.21 -14.51
CA ASP A 346 10.07 -16.90 -14.40
C ASP A 346 10.00 -18.41 -14.68
N GLY A 347 8.81 -19.00 -14.62
CA GLY A 347 8.58 -20.44 -14.81
C GLY A 347 8.55 -21.23 -13.51
N ASP A 348 8.72 -20.59 -12.35
CA ASP A 348 8.77 -21.24 -11.05
C ASP A 348 7.37 -21.28 -10.40
N VAL A 349 6.62 -22.33 -10.73
CA VAL A 349 5.26 -22.54 -10.19
C VAL A 349 5.33 -23.01 -8.75
N LEU A 350 5.11 -22.09 -7.80
CA LEU A 350 5.06 -22.39 -6.38
C LEU A 350 3.73 -23.07 -6.00
N THR A 351 3.81 -24.22 -5.32
CA THR A 351 2.62 -24.95 -4.84
C THR A 351 2.31 -24.70 -3.36
N GLU A 352 3.32 -24.37 -2.55
CA GLU A 352 3.22 -24.10 -1.12
C GLU A 352 4.25 -23.03 -0.73
N PHE A 353 3.84 -22.06 0.09
CA PHE A 353 4.68 -20.98 0.62
C PHE A 353 4.09 -20.37 1.89
#